data_AF-A0AAP0CA29-F1
#
_entry.id   AF-A0AAP0CA29-F1
#
_cell.length_a   1.000
_cell.length_b   1.000
_cell.length_c   1.000
_cell.angle_alpha   90.00
_cell.angle_beta   90.00
_cell.angle_gamma   90.00
#
_symmetry.space_group_name_H-M   'P 1'
#
loop_
_entity.id
_entity.type
_entity.pdbx_description
1 polymer ?
#
loop_
_entity_poly.entity_id
_entity_poly.type
_entity_poly.pdbx_seq_one_letter_code
_entity_poly.pdbx_strand_id
1 'polypeptide(L)'
;MSIPIASSLASPLPSSIAKCSEEEEKANMAIVFDRYKDRLATLPKKKGWISENIYMYQGFWHHSGRRTSVETVMALQDTFIARPTDIYLITPPKSGTTWLKALVFALVNRNHYQNHNLSTHPLLISNPHKCVPHIESELYRTTPTYVDPHSTRLFGTHISYTSLPQSILDNKCHFVYLFRNPKDVLVSLFHYGNKLRDQSRDQMTFEEAFDMFSKGITPNGPYWDHVKGTISSV
;
A
#
# COMPACT_ATOMS: atom_id res chain seq x y z
N MET A 1 35.64 -2.41 -34.14
CA MET A 1 35.44 -3.35 -33.01
C MET A 1 34.02 -3.14 -32.52
N SER A 2 33.11 -4.03 -32.89
CA SER A 2 31.69 -3.97 -32.54
C SER A 2 31.43 -4.99 -31.43
N ILE A 3 30.95 -4.54 -30.28
CA ILE A 3 30.57 -5.39 -29.15
C ILE A 3 29.19 -6.00 -29.49
N PRO A 4 28.99 -7.33 -29.37
CA PRO A 4 27.68 -7.92 -29.60
C PRO A 4 26.78 -7.65 -28.40
N ILE A 5 25.61 -7.05 -28.66
CA ILE A 5 24.53 -6.94 -27.67
C ILE A 5 23.91 -8.35 -27.56
N ALA A 6 24.13 -8.99 -26.41
CA ALA A 6 23.46 -10.24 -26.09
C ALA A 6 21.95 -10.00 -26.01
N SER A 7 21.24 -10.53 -27.00
CA SER A 7 19.79 -10.72 -26.98
C SER A 7 19.45 -11.75 -25.91
N SER A 8 19.31 -11.30 -24.66
CA SER A 8 18.66 -12.07 -23.61
C SER A 8 17.18 -12.12 -23.93
N LEU A 9 16.75 -13.20 -24.60
CA LEU A 9 15.34 -13.61 -24.66
C LEU A 9 14.87 -13.81 -23.21
N ALA A 10 14.25 -12.78 -22.62
CA ALA A 10 13.49 -12.95 -21.41
C ALA A 10 12.43 -14.02 -21.70
N SER A 11 12.50 -15.12 -20.94
CA SER A 11 11.57 -16.23 -21.04
C SER A 11 10.14 -15.72 -20.82
N PRO A 12 9.12 -16.29 -21.48
CA PRO A 12 7.75 -16.01 -21.09
C PRO A 12 7.61 -16.31 -19.60
N LEU A 13 6.98 -15.38 -18.85
CA LEU A 13 6.69 -15.57 -17.43
C LEU A 13 6.13 -16.98 -17.21
N PRO A 14 6.68 -17.76 -16.25
CA PRO A 14 6.06 -19.01 -15.87
C PRO A 14 4.60 -18.75 -15.54
N SER A 15 3.69 -19.48 -16.19
CA SER A 15 2.24 -19.37 -16.03
C SER A 15 1.72 -19.82 -14.66
N SER A 16 2.60 -19.95 -13.66
CA SER A 16 2.23 -20.06 -12.25
C SER A 16 3.30 -19.41 -11.38
N ILE A 17 3.15 -18.11 -11.10
CA ILE A 17 3.50 -17.64 -9.75
C ILE A 17 2.65 -18.50 -8.83
N ALA A 18 3.29 -19.36 -8.02
CA ALA A 18 2.59 -20.13 -7.01
C ALA A 18 1.70 -19.15 -6.24
N LYS A 19 0.38 -19.26 -6.41
CA LYS A 19 -0.55 -18.43 -5.67
C LYS A 19 -0.37 -18.85 -4.22
N CYS A 20 0.27 -18.01 -3.41
CA CYS A 20 0.13 -18.06 -1.95
C CYS A 20 -1.38 -18.23 -1.68
N SER A 21 -1.76 -19.33 -1.05
CA SER A 21 -3.18 -19.58 -0.79
C SER A 21 -3.69 -18.49 0.16
N GLU A 22 -4.98 -18.15 0.09
CA GLU A 22 -5.56 -17.18 1.02
C GLU A 22 -5.42 -17.64 2.49
N GLU A 23 -5.29 -18.95 2.71
CA GLU A 23 -5.06 -19.55 4.03
C GLU A 23 -3.63 -19.32 4.52
N GLU A 24 -2.62 -19.47 3.64
CA GLU A 24 -1.22 -19.14 3.96
C GLU A 24 -1.05 -17.65 4.27
N GLU A 25 -1.67 -16.76 3.49
CA GLU A 25 -1.62 -15.31 3.74
C GLU A 25 -2.21 -14.98 5.13
N LYS A 26 -3.32 -15.61 5.50
CA LYS A 26 -3.94 -15.44 6.83
C LYS A 26 -3.05 -15.98 7.95
N ALA A 27 -2.41 -17.13 7.77
CA ALA A 27 -1.49 -17.70 8.75
C ALA A 27 -0.28 -16.79 8.98
N ASN A 28 0.33 -16.29 7.90
CA ASN A 28 1.45 -15.34 7.98
C ASN A 28 1.03 -14.03 8.65
N MET A 29 -0.17 -13.53 8.34
CA MET A 29 -0.72 -12.35 8.99
C MET A 29 -0.91 -12.54 10.50
N ALA A 30 -1.40 -13.71 10.93
CA ALA A 30 -1.54 -14.03 12.34
C ALA A 30 -0.19 -14.04 13.07
N ILE A 31 0.86 -14.59 12.45
CA ILE A 31 2.23 -14.59 13.01
C ILE A 31 2.75 -13.16 13.20
N VAL A 32 2.58 -12.30 12.19
CA VAL A 32 2.98 -10.89 12.27
C VAL A 32 2.21 -10.19 13.39
N PHE A 33 0.89 -10.38 13.48
CA PHE A 33 0.09 -9.73 14.51
C PHE A 33 0.46 -10.19 15.92
N ASP A 34 0.71 -11.48 16.11
CA ASP A 34 1.15 -12.01 17.41
C ASP A 34 2.50 -11.40 17.82
N ARG A 35 3.45 -11.28 16.89
CA ARG A 35 4.77 -10.68 17.14
C ARG A 35 4.68 -9.25 17.67
N TYR A 36 3.70 -8.47 17.24
CA TYR A 36 3.57 -7.05 17.61
C TYR A 36 2.44 -6.76 18.61
N LYS A 37 1.75 -7.79 19.14
CA LYS A 37 0.58 -7.61 20.01
C LYS A 37 0.87 -6.80 21.28
N ASP A 38 2.01 -7.05 21.92
CA ASP A 38 2.38 -6.37 23.16
C ASP A 38 2.69 -4.91 22.90
N ARG A 39 3.39 -4.62 21.80
CA ARG A 39 3.69 -3.25 21.36
C ARG A 39 2.41 -2.52 20.98
N LEU A 40 1.50 -3.15 20.24
CA LEU A 40 0.18 -2.60 19.91
C LEU A 40 -0.61 -2.21 21.17
N ALA A 41 -0.58 -3.05 22.21
CA ALA A 41 -1.30 -2.80 23.46
C ALA A 41 -0.83 -1.52 24.18
N THR A 42 0.42 -1.09 23.97
CA THR A 42 0.96 0.16 24.53
C THR A 42 0.59 1.42 23.74
N LEU A 43 0.10 1.27 22.50
CA LEU A 43 -0.18 2.43 21.65
C LEU A 43 -1.47 3.14 22.07
N PRO A 44 -1.49 4.50 22.06
CA PRO A 44 -2.72 5.25 22.24
C PRO A 44 -3.74 4.83 21.18
N LYS A 45 -4.98 4.57 21.59
CA LYS A 45 -6.07 4.18 20.69
C LYS A 45 -7.29 5.06 20.84
N LYS A 46 -8.05 5.19 19.76
CA LYS A 46 -9.36 5.87 19.72
C LYS A 46 -10.37 5.03 18.94
N LYS A 47 -11.65 5.35 19.11
CA LYS A 47 -12.73 4.80 18.28
C LYS A 47 -12.39 5.00 16.80
N GLY A 48 -12.38 3.91 16.05
CA GLY A 48 -12.04 3.87 14.65
C GLY A 48 -13.23 4.10 13.73
N TRP A 49 -12.92 4.54 12.51
CA TRP A 49 -13.91 4.75 11.47
C TRP A 49 -14.44 3.41 10.93
N ILE A 50 -13.55 2.55 10.47
CA ILE A 50 -13.87 1.26 9.83
C ILE A 50 -13.80 0.12 10.84
N SER A 51 -12.65 -0.02 11.52
CA SER A 51 -12.47 -0.94 12.65
C SER A 51 -12.98 -0.30 13.96
N GLU A 52 -13.15 -1.11 15.01
CA GLU A 52 -13.56 -0.61 16.33
C GLU A 52 -12.58 0.42 16.87
N ASN A 53 -11.28 0.14 16.76
CA ASN A 53 -10.20 0.98 17.23
C ASN A 53 -9.21 1.34 16.10
N ILE A 54 -8.59 2.50 16.23
CA ILE A 54 -7.39 2.91 15.49
C ILE A 54 -6.30 3.32 16.48
N TYR A 55 -5.05 3.13 16.08
CA TYR A 55 -3.88 3.21 16.95
C TYR A 55 -2.91 4.27 16.45
N MET A 56 -2.42 5.12 17.35
CA MET A 56 -1.44 6.15 17.04
C MET A 56 -0.04 5.54 17.02
N TYR A 57 0.64 5.66 15.88
CA TYR A 57 2.02 5.20 15.70
C TYR A 57 2.80 6.23 14.88
N GLN A 58 3.92 6.72 15.41
CA GLN A 58 4.79 7.70 14.74
C GLN A 58 4.06 8.93 14.17
N GLY A 59 3.02 9.40 14.88
CA GLY A 59 2.23 10.58 14.48
C GLY A 59 1.05 10.29 13.55
N PHE A 60 0.83 9.04 13.15
CA PHE A 60 -0.27 8.64 12.27
C PHE A 60 -1.20 7.60 12.90
N TRP A 61 -2.48 7.65 12.54
CA TRP A 61 -3.49 6.71 12.99
C TRP A 61 -3.62 5.54 12.04
N HIS A 62 -3.59 4.32 12.56
CA HIS A 62 -3.64 3.09 11.75
C HIS A 62 -4.71 2.14 12.25
N HIS A 63 -5.23 1.31 11.34
CA HIS A 63 -6.01 0.14 11.74
C HIS A 63 -5.11 -0.93 12.37
N SER A 64 -5.73 -1.84 13.11
CA SER A 64 -5.17 -3.14 13.51
C SER A 64 -5.98 -4.25 12.85
N GLY A 65 -5.41 -5.45 12.72
CA GLY A 65 -6.16 -6.63 12.31
C GLY A 65 -6.54 -6.69 10.82
N ARG A 66 -5.94 -5.84 9.96
CA ARG A 66 -6.25 -5.75 8.52
C ARG A 66 -4.98 -5.85 7.68
N ARG A 67 -5.12 -6.10 6.38
CA ARG A 67 -3.99 -6.18 5.43
C ARG A 67 -3.06 -4.97 5.45
N THR A 68 -3.61 -3.78 5.72
CA THR A 68 -2.85 -2.55 5.96
C THR A 68 -3.11 -2.12 7.39
N SER A 69 -2.12 -2.28 8.27
CA SER A 69 -2.28 -2.08 9.70
C SER A 69 -1.00 -1.60 10.39
N VAL A 70 -1.10 -1.15 11.63
CA VAL A 70 0.09 -0.70 12.39
C VAL A 70 1.12 -1.81 12.57
N GLU A 71 0.68 -3.05 12.71
CA GLU A 71 1.53 -4.24 12.81
C GLU A 71 2.34 -4.42 11.51
N THR A 72 1.73 -4.20 10.34
CA THR A 72 2.48 -4.22 9.07
C THR A 72 3.49 -3.10 8.96
N VAL A 73 3.17 -1.90 9.46
CA VAL A 73 4.12 -0.78 9.43
C VAL A 73 5.34 -1.13 10.27
N MET A 74 5.14 -1.63 11.49
CA MET A 74 6.23 -2.06 12.37
C MET A 74 7.04 -3.22 11.74
N ALA A 75 6.37 -4.21 11.18
CA ALA A 75 7.02 -5.34 10.52
C ALA A 75 7.86 -4.93 9.30
N LEU A 76 7.34 -4.02 8.47
CA LEU A 76 8.07 -3.48 7.33
C LEU A 76 9.31 -2.72 7.77
N GLN A 77 9.18 -1.88 8.81
CA GLN A 77 10.32 -1.13 9.35
C GLN A 77 11.43 -2.05 9.86
N ASP A 78 11.07 -3.20 10.45
CA ASP A 78 12.04 -4.16 10.99
C ASP A 78 12.68 -5.08 9.93
N THR A 79 11.99 -5.38 8.83
CA THR A 79 12.36 -6.51 7.94
C THR A 79 12.51 -6.16 6.46
N PHE A 80 11.92 -5.07 5.99
CA PHE A 80 11.89 -4.78 4.56
C PHE A 80 13.20 -4.18 4.06
N ILE A 81 13.73 -4.73 2.97
CA ILE A 81 14.94 -4.24 2.29
C ILE A 81 14.57 -3.70 0.90
N ALA A 82 14.71 -2.38 0.75
CA ALA A 82 14.48 -1.67 -0.50
C ALA A 82 15.64 -1.88 -1.50
N ARG A 83 15.33 -1.70 -2.79
CA ARG A 83 16.32 -1.63 -3.88
C ARG A 83 16.29 -0.22 -4.47
N PRO A 84 17.42 0.32 -4.94
CA PRO A 84 17.44 1.64 -5.59
C PRO A 84 16.52 1.76 -6.82
N THR A 85 16.21 0.63 -7.46
CA THR A 85 15.31 0.56 -8.62
C THR A 85 13.83 0.48 -8.24
N ASP A 86 13.49 0.41 -6.96
CA ASP A 86 12.09 0.35 -6.53
C ASP A 86 11.36 1.67 -6.76
N ILE A 87 10.08 1.56 -7.11
CA ILE A 87 9.16 2.69 -7.29
C ILE A 87 8.00 2.55 -6.29
N TYR A 88 7.81 3.58 -5.46
CA TYR A 88 6.76 3.64 -4.45
C TYR A 88 5.69 4.67 -4.81
N LEU A 89 4.44 4.19 -4.93
CA LEU A 89 3.25 5.01 -5.14
C LEU A 89 2.63 5.32 -3.78
N ILE A 90 2.94 6.50 -3.25
CA ILE A 90 2.50 6.92 -1.93
C ILE A 90 1.25 7.79 -2.07
N THR A 91 0.17 7.43 -1.40
CA THR A 91 -1.08 8.21 -1.42
C THR A 91 -1.74 8.19 -0.05
N PRO A 92 -2.32 9.29 0.43
CA PRO A 92 -3.31 9.20 1.48
C PRO A 92 -4.49 8.34 0.97
N PRO A 93 -5.12 7.51 1.81
CA PRO A 93 -6.25 6.71 1.40
C PRO A 93 -7.32 7.54 0.67
N LYS A 94 -7.87 6.97 -0.41
CA LYS A 94 -8.93 7.59 -1.23
C LYS A 94 -8.53 8.80 -2.07
N SER A 95 -7.23 9.02 -2.27
CA SER A 95 -6.70 10.12 -3.11
C SER A 95 -6.47 9.77 -4.58
N GLY A 96 -6.98 8.62 -5.08
CA GLY A 96 -6.82 8.19 -6.48
C GLY A 96 -5.84 7.04 -6.71
N THR A 97 -5.50 6.28 -5.67
CA THR A 97 -4.53 5.17 -5.71
C THR A 97 -4.79 4.14 -6.81
N THR A 98 -6.04 3.76 -7.07
CA THR A 98 -6.38 2.78 -8.11
C THR A 98 -6.00 3.28 -9.51
N TRP A 99 -6.27 4.55 -9.79
CA TRP A 99 -5.93 5.18 -11.06
C TRP A 99 -4.42 5.35 -11.21
N LEU A 100 -3.74 5.83 -10.16
CA LEU A 100 -2.28 5.96 -10.15
C LEU A 100 -1.58 4.61 -10.39
N LYS A 101 -2.03 3.56 -9.71
CA LYS A 101 -1.51 2.19 -9.91
C LYS A 101 -1.65 1.73 -11.35
N ALA A 102 -2.82 1.94 -11.96
CA ALA A 102 -3.06 1.56 -13.35
C ALA A 102 -2.13 2.32 -14.32
N LEU A 103 -2.01 3.65 -14.16
CA LEU A 103 -1.18 4.49 -15.02
C LEU A 103 0.30 4.13 -14.93
N VAL A 104 0.85 4.05 -13.71
CA VAL A 104 2.29 3.78 -13.55
C VAL A 104 2.60 2.34 -13.98
N PHE A 105 1.71 1.38 -13.69
CA PHE A 105 1.88 0.02 -14.18
C PHE A 105 1.94 -0.04 -15.71
N ALA A 106 1.01 0.61 -16.40
CA ALA A 106 0.99 0.66 -17.86
C ALA A 106 2.25 1.35 -18.42
N LEU A 107 2.72 2.42 -17.77
CA LEU A 107 3.90 3.16 -18.21
C LEU A 107 5.18 2.34 -18.08
N VAL A 108 5.41 1.73 -16.91
CA VAL A 108 6.63 0.95 -16.62
C VAL A 108 6.68 -0.30 -17.49
N ASN A 109 5.54 -0.95 -17.74
CA ASN A 109 5.45 -2.19 -18.50
C ASN A 109 5.09 -1.97 -19.99
N ARG A 110 5.12 -0.73 -20.49
CA ARG A 110 4.65 -0.41 -21.85
C ARG A 110 5.35 -1.22 -22.94
N ASN A 111 6.68 -1.38 -22.82
CA ASN A 111 7.49 -2.11 -23.80
C ASN A 111 7.26 -3.62 -23.66
N HIS A 112 7.07 -4.11 -22.43
CA HIS A 112 6.79 -5.52 -22.18
C HIS A 112 5.48 -5.94 -22.86
N TYR A 113 4.43 -5.11 -22.78
CA TYR A 113 3.12 -5.42 -23.36
C TYR A 113 2.88 -4.82 -24.76
N GLN A 114 3.87 -4.16 -25.38
CA GLN A 114 3.71 -3.47 -26.67
C GLN A 114 3.23 -4.40 -27.80
N ASN A 115 3.76 -5.63 -27.84
CA ASN A 115 3.44 -6.63 -28.87
C ASN A 115 2.49 -7.73 -28.37
N HIS A 116 1.95 -7.59 -27.16
CA HIS A 116 1.02 -8.57 -26.59
C HIS A 116 -0.42 -8.27 -27.02
N ASN A 117 -1.28 -9.29 -27.00
CA ASN A 117 -2.70 -9.09 -27.23
C ASN A 117 -3.28 -8.22 -26.10
N LEU A 118 -3.87 -7.08 -26.46
CA LEU A 118 -4.45 -6.14 -25.51
C LEU A 118 -5.47 -6.80 -24.57
N SER A 119 -6.26 -7.78 -25.05
CA SER A 119 -7.26 -8.48 -24.23
C SER A 119 -6.66 -9.28 -23.06
N THR A 120 -5.36 -9.60 -23.14
CA THR A 120 -4.61 -10.30 -22.09
C THR A 120 -3.86 -9.34 -21.16
N HIS A 121 -3.94 -8.03 -21.40
CA HIS A 121 -3.25 -7.04 -20.57
C HIS A 121 -3.74 -7.11 -19.12
N PRO A 122 -2.85 -7.15 -18.09
CA PRO A 122 -3.25 -7.33 -16.70
C PRO A 122 -4.31 -6.35 -16.19
N LEU A 123 -4.27 -5.09 -16.66
CA LEU A 123 -5.26 -4.07 -16.30
C LEU A 123 -6.66 -4.28 -16.90
N LEU A 124 -6.83 -5.13 -17.92
CA LEU A 124 -8.15 -5.47 -18.48
C LEU A 124 -8.77 -6.71 -17.85
N ILE A 125 -7.95 -7.61 -17.31
CA ILE A 125 -8.41 -8.87 -16.72
C ILE A 125 -8.34 -8.90 -15.20
N SER A 126 -7.75 -7.88 -14.57
CA SER A 126 -7.59 -7.81 -13.12
C SER A 126 -7.66 -6.39 -12.58
N ASN A 127 -7.96 -6.27 -11.29
CA ASN A 127 -8.00 -4.97 -10.63
C ASN A 127 -6.57 -4.40 -10.49
N PRO A 128 -6.32 -3.09 -10.70
CA PRO A 128 -5.00 -2.48 -10.56
C PRO A 128 -4.29 -2.72 -9.21
N HIS A 129 -5.06 -2.94 -8.13
CA HIS A 129 -4.49 -3.30 -6.82
C HIS A 129 -3.83 -4.69 -6.81
N LYS A 130 -4.14 -5.57 -7.77
CA LYS A 130 -3.44 -6.86 -7.98
C LYS A 130 -2.18 -6.71 -8.83
N CYS A 131 -2.18 -5.76 -9.77
CA CYS A 131 -1.01 -5.48 -10.62
C CYS A 131 0.10 -4.75 -9.86
N VAL A 132 -0.29 -3.87 -8.94
CA VAL A 132 0.62 -3.13 -8.06
C VAL A 132 0.16 -3.38 -6.63
N PRO A 133 0.75 -4.35 -5.91
CA PRO A 133 0.35 -4.64 -4.54
C PRO A 133 0.74 -3.50 -3.60
N HIS A 134 0.09 -3.48 -2.44
CA HIS A 134 0.53 -2.64 -1.35
C HIS A 134 1.75 -3.28 -0.69
N ILE A 135 2.81 -2.52 -0.37
CA ILE A 135 4.01 -3.08 0.27
C ILE A 135 3.66 -3.78 1.59
N GLU A 136 2.65 -3.28 2.30
CA GLU A 136 2.09 -3.87 3.52
C GLU A 136 1.58 -5.30 3.28
N SER A 137 0.99 -5.55 2.10
CA SER A 137 0.49 -6.89 1.75
C SER A 137 1.57 -7.87 1.29
N GLU A 138 2.74 -7.37 0.86
CA GLU A 138 3.83 -8.24 0.40
C GLU A 138 4.50 -8.98 1.56
N LEU A 139 4.39 -8.49 2.79
CA LEU A 139 4.89 -9.18 4.00
C LEU A 139 4.25 -10.54 4.24
N TYR A 140 3.00 -10.73 3.80
CA TYR A 140 2.25 -11.93 4.10
C TYR A 140 2.40 -13.01 3.03
N ARG A 141 3.09 -12.71 1.94
CA ARG A 141 3.20 -13.61 0.80
C ARG A 141 4.41 -14.51 0.97
N THR A 142 4.18 -15.82 0.79
CA THR A 142 5.26 -16.82 0.72
C THR A 142 6.16 -16.60 -0.49
N THR A 143 5.57 -16.14 -1.60
CA THR A 143 6.28 -15.71 -2.80
C THR A 143 6.00 -14.23 -3.05
N PRO A 144 7.00 -13.34 -2.96
CA PRO A 144 6.85 -11.94 -3.34
C PRO A 144 6.33 -11.81 -4.77
N THR A 145 5.51 -10.81 -5.05
CA THR A 145 5.01 -10.55 -6.42
C THR A 145 6.12 -10.19 -7.41
N TYR A 146 7.29 -9.83 -6.89
CA TYR A 146 8.51 -9.59 -7.65
C TYR A 146 9.24 -10.92 -7.90
N VAL A 147 8.80 -11.60 -8.95
CA VAL A 147 9.32 -12.92 -9.37
C VAL A 147 10.78 -12.82 -9.82
N ASP A 148 11.19 -11.66 -10.31
CA ASP A 148 12.53 -11.42 -10.83
C ASP A 148 13.31 -10.45 -9.90
N PRO A 149 14.48 -10.87 -9.37
CA PRO A 149 15.35 -9.97 -8.61
C PRO A 149 15.87 -8.77 -9.42
N HIS A 150 15.86 -8.85 -10.76
CA HIS A 150 16.33 -7.81 -11.67
C HIS A 150 15.22 -6.89 -12.20
N SER A 151 13.95 -7.26 -12.01
CA SER A 151 12.82 -6.43 -12.43
C SER A 151 12.61 -5.24 -11.47
N THR A 152 12.30 -4.08 -12.04
CA THR A 152 11.80 -2.91 -11.31
C THR A 152 10.57 -3.30 -10.51
N ARG A 153 10.61 -3.11 -9.19
CA ARG A 153 9.49 -3.40 -8.30
C ARG A 153 8.61 -2.17 -8.16
N LEU A 154 7.31 -2.35 -8.38
CA LEU A 154 6.31 -1.30 -8.20
C LEU A 154 5.44 -1.64 -6.98
N PHE A 155 5.39 -0.70 -6.03
CA PHE A 155 4.63 -0.83 -4.78
C PHE A 155 3.64 0.34 -4.63
N GLY A 156 2.47 0.07 -4.08
CA GLY A 156 1.63 1.11 -3.47
C GLY A 156 1.82 1.15 -1.96
N THR A 157 1.57 2.29 -1.33
CA THR A 157 1.47 2.37 0.14
C THR A 157 0.60 3.55 0.58
N HIS A 158 0.01 3.40 1.77
CA HIS A 158 -0.62 4.51 2.50
C HIS A 158 0.22 4.97 3.69
N ILE A 159 1.41 4.40 3.90
CA ILE A 159 2.35 4.84 4.93
C ILE A 159 2.84 6.25 4.57
N SER A 160 2.78 7.16 5.54
CA SER A 160 3.36 8.50 5.39
C SER A 160 4.85 8.41 5.13
N TYR A 161 5.40 9.33 4.34
CA TYR A 161 6.83 9.39 4.02
C TYR A 161 7.71 9.27 5.29
N THR A 162 7.34 10.00 6.35
CA THR A 162 8.09 10.04 7.62
C THR A 162 8.01 8.75 8.45
N SER A 163 7.20 7.79 8.03
CA SER A 163 7.03 6.48 8.67
C SER A 163 7.42 5.32 7.75
N LEU A 164 8.01 5.59 6.58
CA LEU A 164 8.52 4.54 5.71
C LEU A 164 9.69 3.80 6.38
N PRO A 165 9.92 2.52 6.02
CA PRO A 165 11.13 1.79 6.37
C PRO A 165 12.39 2.59 6.04
N GLN A 166 13.36 2.59 6.96
CA GLN A 166 14.62 3.32 6.78
C GLN A 166 15.36 2.88 5.51
N SER A 167 15.29 1.58 5.18
CA SER A 167 15.87 1.05 3.94
C SER A 167 15.32 1.74 2.68
N ILE A 168 14.06 2.18 2.67
CA ILE A 168 13.46 2.90 1.53
C ILE A 168 14.01 4.33 1.45
N LEU A 169 14.16 4.99 2.61
CA LEU A 169 14.65 6.36 2.69
C LEU A 169 16.14 6.46 2.30
N ASP A 170 16.95 5.48 2.67
CA ASP A 170 18.40 5.50 2.43
C ASP A 170 18.81 5.06 1.01
N ASN A 171 18.00 4.23 0.33
CA ASN A 171 18.39 3.57 -0.93
C ASN A 171 18.12 4.39 -2.20
N LYS A 172 17.84 5.70 -2.11
CA LYS A 172 17.53 6.56 -3.27
C LYS A 172 16.44 5.98 -4.19
N CYS A 173 15.43 5.34 -3.60
CA CYS A 173 14.29 4.82 -4.34
C CYS A 173 13.48 5.93 -5.01
N HIS A 174 12.63 5.57 -5.97
CA HIS A 174 11.78 6.52 -6.67
C HIS A 174 10.41 6.62 -6.00
N PHE A 175 9.89 7.83 -5.88
CA PHE A 175 8.59 8.09 -5.26
C PHE A 175 7.66 8.79 -6.24
N VAL A 176 6.41 8.35 -6.28
CA VAL A 176 5.31 9.10 -6.91
C VAL A 176 4.25 9.34 -5.85
N TYR A 177 4.09 10.60 -5.46
CA TYR A 177 3.11 11.01 -4.49
C TYR A 177 1.87 11.59 -5.17
N LEU A 178 0.67 11.14 -4.77
CA LEU A 178 -0.60 11.73 -5.22
C LEU A 178 -1.49 12.04 -4.02
N PHE A 179 -1.89 13.30 -3.91
CA PHE A 179 -2.87 13.81 -2.95
C PHE A 179 -4.03 14.48 -3.68
N ARG A 180 -5.15 14.67 -2.97
CA ARG A 180 -6.40 15.21 -3.53
C ARG A 180 -6.92 16.37 -2.68
N ASN A 181 -7.92 17.11 -3.16
CA ASN A 181 -8.65 18.03 -2.29
C ASN A 181 -9.19 17.28 -1.05
N PRO A 182 -8.89 17.71 0.18
CA PRO A 182 -9.27 17.01 1.41
C PRO A 182 -10.80 16.87 1.57
N LYS A 183 -11.58 17.79 1.02
CA LYS A 183 -13.05 17.71 1.04
C LYS A 183 -13.55 16.49 0.26
N ASP A 184 -12.95 16.22 -0.90
CA ASP A 184 -13.28 15.04 -1.69
C ASP A 184 -12.79 13.75 -1.03
N VAL A 185 -11.61 13.80 -0.39
CA VAL A 185 -11.05 12.66 0.34
C VAL A 185 -11.98 12.28 1.49
N LEU A 186 -12.47 13.25 2.25
CA LEU A 186 -13.47 13.05 3.31
C LEU A 186 -14.72 12.34 2.77
N VAL A 187 -15.35 12.86 1.72
CA VAL A 187 -16.57 12.25 1.15
C VAL A 187 -16.30 10.82 0.67
N SER A 188 -15.17 10.58 0.01
CA SER A 188 -14.80 9.24 -0.45
C SER A 188 -14.51 8.27 0.70
N LEU A 189 -13.84 8.74 1.76
CA LEU A 189 -13.59 7.97 2.99
C LEU A 189 -14.89 7.65 3.72
N PHE A 190 -15.84 8.59 3.79
CA PHE A 190 -17.15 8.38 4.40
C PHE A 190 -17.91 7.22 3.76
N HIS A 191 -18.10 7.26 2.44
CA HIS A 191 -18.79 6.18 1.74
C HIS A 191 -18.02 4.85 1.79
N TYR A 192 -16.71 4.89 1.62
CA TYR A 192 -15.88 3.68 1.66
C TYR A 192 -15.86 3.05 3.06
N GLY A 193 -15.73 3.86 4.10
CA GLY A 193 -15.70 3.43 5.48
C GLY A 193 -17.02 2.80 5.90
N ASN A 194 -18.16 3.44 5.61
CA ASN A 194 -19.48 2.88 5.89
C ASN A 194 -19.75 1.57 5.12
N LYS A 195 -19.21 1.40 3.91
CA LYS A 195 -19.30 0.14 3.16
C LYS A 195 -18.48 -1.00 3.79
N LEU A 196 -17.37 -0.69 4.47
CA LEU A 196 -16.44 -1.68 5.04
C LEU A 196 -16.56 -1.86 6.56
N ARG A 197 -17.43 -1.08 7.18
CA ARG A 197 -17.72 -1.14 8.60
C ARG A 197 -18.51 -2.42 8.89
N ASP A 198 -18.30 -2.95 10.09
CA ASP A 198 -19.05 -4.11 10.57
C ASP A 198 -20.56 -3.82 10.54
N GLN A 199 -21.35 -4.77 10.04
CA GLN A 199 -22.81 -4.63 9.93
C GLN A 199 -23.49 -4.62 11.31
N SER A 200 -22.83 -5.11 12.35
CA SER A 200 -23.28 -5.03 13.74
C SER A 200 -23.14 -3.62 14.34
N ARG A 201 -22.44 -2.69 13.66
CA ARG A 201 -22.24 -1.32 14.11
C ARG A 201 -23.11 -0.37 13.31
N ASP A 202 -23.65 0.64 13.99
CA ASP A 202 -24.32 1.74 13.31
C ASP A 202 -23.39 2.42 12.29
N GLN A 203 -23.98 2.81 11.15
CA GLN A 203 -23.30 3.60 10.15
C GLN A 203 -22.83 4.92 10.77
N MET A 204 -21.62 5.34 10.40
CA MET A 204 -21.12 6.65 10.81
C MET A 204 -21.94 7.73 10.10
N THR A 205 -22.35 8.78 10.81
CA THR A 205 -22.96 9.95 10.17
C THR A 205 -21.91 10.83 9.50
N PHE A 206 -22.33 11.72 8.60
CA PHE A 206 -21.36 12.61 7.94
C PHE A 206 -20.75 13.63 8.91
N GLU A 207 -21.51 14.07 9.91
CA GLU A 207 -21.06 14.98 10.96
C GLU A 207 -19.97 14.34 11.83
N GLU A 208 -20.17 13.07 12.24
CA GLU A 208 -19.15 12.29 12.94
C GLU A 208 -17.89 12.13 12.10
N ALA A 209 -18.06 11.79 10.81
CA ALA A 209 -16.97 11.64 9.86
C ALA A 209 -16.17 12.95 9.69
N PHE A 210 -16.86 14.07 9.55
CA PHE A 210 -16.25 15.40 9.42
C PHE A 210 -15.49 15.78 10.70
N ASP A 211 -16.09 15.58 11.88
CA ASP A 211 -15.44 15.86 13.15
C ASP A 211 -14.15 15.03 13.31
N MET A 212 -14.22 13.73 13.09
CA MET A 212 -13.05 12.85 13.15
C MET A 212 -11.98 13.23 12.12
N PHE A 213 -12.37 13.55 10.88
CA PHE A 213 -11.44 13.97 9.82
C PHE A 213 -10.75 15.29 10.16
N SER A 214 -11.49 16.28 10.66
CA SER A 214 -10.95 17.58 11.06
C SER A 214 -9.95 17.48 12.22
N LYS A 215 -10.17 16.54 13.15
CA LYS A 215 -9.25 16.20 14.25
C LYS A 215 -8.09 15.30 13.82
N GLY A 216 -8.04 14.88 12.54
CA GLY A 216 -7.02 14.01 12.00
C GLY A 216 -7.14 12.52 12.38
N ILE A 217 -8.23 12.12 13.01
CA ILE A 217 -8.48 10.77 13.55
C ILE A 217 -9.05 9.88 12.43
N THR A 218 -8.23 9.58 11.43
CA THR A 218 -8.62 8.83 10.23
C THR A 218 -7.55 7.80 9.85
N PRO A 219 -7.87 6.78 9.04
CA PRO A 219 -6.86 5.83 8.59
C PRO A 219 -5.73 6.54 7.84
N ASN A 220 -4.49 6.35 8.29
CA ASN A 220 -3.27 7.02 7.85
C ASN A 220 -3.32 8.56 7.98
N GLY A 221 -4.23 9.09 8.80
CA GLY A 221 -4.29 10.51 9.16
C GLY A 221 -3.36 10.87 10.32
N PRO A 222 -3.11 12.16 10.60
CA PRO A 222 -3.82 13.31 10.04
C PRO A 222 -3.48 13.58 8.57
N TYR A 223 -4.51 13.90 7.76
CA TYR A 223 -4.36 14.10 6.32
C TYR A 223 -3.32 15.19 5.98
N TRP A 224 -3.38 16.32 6.69
CA TRP A 224 -2.51 17.46 6.45
C TRP A 224 -1.05 17.13 6.74
N ASP A 225 -0.78 16.35 7.77
CA ASP A 225 0.58 15.97 8.15
C ASP A 225 1.13 14.90 7.18
N HIS A 226 0.27 14.01 6.67
CA HIS A 226 0.65 13.07 5.62
C HIS A 226 1.08 13.80 4.34
N VAL A 227 0.36 14.87 3.96
CA VAL A 227 0.69 15.70 2.80
C VAL A 227 1.95 16.54 3.06
N LYS A 228 2.00 17.31 4.14
CA LYS A 228 3.14 18.18 4.48
C LYS A 228 4.43 17.39 4.67
N GLY A 229 4.37 16.26 5.39
CA GLY A 229 5.52 15.41 5.65
C GLY A 229 6.13 14.86 4.38
N THR A 230 5.30 14.58 3.36
CA THR A 230 5.83 14.17 2.05
C THR A 230 6.42 15.35 1.30
N ILE A 231 5.67 16.45 1.12
CA ILE A 231 6.13 17.63 0.35
C ILE A 231 7.43 18.22 0.90
N SER A 232 7.63 18.19 2.22
CA SER A 232 8.82 18.76 2.86
C SER A 232 10.06 17.87 2.76
N SER A 233 9.92 16.62 2.30
CA SER A 233 10.97 15.59 2.32
C SER A 233 11.41 15.13 0.93
N VAL A 234 10.79 15.63 -0.14
CA VAL A 234 11.17 15.43 -1.56
C VAL A 234 11.60 16.76 -2.16
#